data_AF-A0A9Q4C524-F1
#
_entry.id   AF-A0A9Q4C524-F1
#
_cell.length_a   1.000
_cell.length_b   1.000
_cell.length_c   1.000
_cell.angle_alpha   90.00
_cell.angle_beta   90.00
_cell.angle_gamma   90.00
#
_symmetry.space_group_name_H-M   'P 1'
#
loop_
_entity.id
_entity.type
_entity.pdbx_description
1 polymer ?
#
loop_
_entity_poly.entity_id
_entity_poly.type
_entity_poly.pdbx_seq_one_letter_code
_entity_poly.pdbx_strand_id
1 'polypeptide(L)'
;MFELVADENVPTPVVEALRSNGYEVHRAQEEYGQGTADGEILEACADEGRVILTNDNDFALLVEDAEHAGVVVYNDQNLRTREILRGVVSIDNAYDSPENQLEWLEGWI
;
A
#
# COMPACT_ATOMS: atom_id res chain seq x y z
N MET A 1 0.24 -13.19 2.23
CA MET A 1 -0.74 -12.12 1.97
C MET A 1 -0.99 -11.36 3.23
N PHE A 2 -0.19 -10.31 3.39
CA PHE A 2 -0.56 -9.19 4.25
C PHE A 2 -1.87 -8.54 3.76
N GLU A 3 -2.54 -7.83 4.66
CA GLU A 3 -3.67 -6.97 4.34
C GLU A 3 -3.18 -5.62 3.81
N LEU A 4 -3.96 -5.02 2.93
CA LEU A 4 -3.62 -3.74 2.30
C LEU A 4 -4.63 -2.65 2.66
N VAL A 5 -4.13 -1.43 2.83
CA VAL A 5 -4.92 -0.19 2.75
C VAL A 5 -4.45 0.56 1.52
N ALA A 6 -5.32 0.72 0.54
CA ALA A 6 -5.07 1.52 -0.64
C ALA A 6 -5.42 2.99 -0.36
N ASP A 7 -4.48 3.88 -0.64
CA ASP A 7 -4.70 5.33 -0.59
C ASP A 7 -5.83 5.78 -1.53
N GLU A 8 -6.41 6.98 -1.27
CA GLU A 8 -7.51 7.57 -2.03
C GLU A 8 -7.22 7.64 -3.54
N ASN A 9 -5.97 7.94 -3.90
CA ASN A 9 -5.56 8.12 -5.30
C ASN A 9 -5.27 6.81 -6.04
N VAL A 10 -5.26 5.66 -5.35
CA VAL A 10 -5.06 4.35 -5.97
C VAL A 10 -6.26 4.00 -6.86
N PRO A 11 -6.07 3.77 -8.18
CA PRO A 11 -7.16 3.53 -9.10
C PRO A 11 -7.99 2.30 -8.74
N THR A 12 -9.31 2.40 -8.86
CA THR A 12 -10.24 1.28 -8.61
C THR A 12 -9.89 -0.03 -9.32
N PRO A 13 -9.46 -0.03 -10.60
CA PRO A 13 -9.05 -1.27 -11.24
C PRO A 13 -7.89 -1.99 -10.53
N VAL A 14 -6.99 -1.26 -9.87
CA VAL A 14 -5.88 -1.83 -9.08
C VAL A 14 -6.42 -2.55 -7.85
N VAL A 15 -7.27 -1.87 -7.07
CA VAL A 15 -7.92 -2.44 -5.88
C VAL A 15 -8.74 -3.68 -6.24
N GLU A 16 -9.54 -3.61 -7.30
CA GLU A 16 -10.36 -4.74 -7.77
C GLU A 16 -9.49 -5.93 -8.24
N ALA A 17 -8.37 -5.67 -8.91
CA ALA A 17 -7.47 -6.72 -9.36
C ALA A 17 -6.77 -7.41 -8.19
N LEU A 18 -6.30 -6.65 -7.18
CA LEU A 18 -5.72 -7.21 -5.96
C LEU A 18 -6.74 -8.06 -5.20
N ARG A 19 -7.95 -7.55 -4.96
CA ARG A 19 -9.05 -8.30 -4.34
C ARG A 19 -9.39 -9.57 -5.10
N SER A 20 -9.45 -9.50 -6.44
CA SER A 20 -9.70 -10.67 -7.30
C SER A 20 -8.58 -11.72 -7.24
N ASN A 21 -7.38 -11.35 -6.79
CA ASN A 21 -6.24 -12.26 -6.57
C ASN A 21 -6.11 -12.73 -5.12
N GLY A 22 -7.09 -12.43 -4.27
CA GLY A 22 -7.17 -12.97 -2.90
C GLY A 22 -6.59 -12.07 -1.82
N TYR A 23 -6.11 -10.88 -2.15
CA TYR A 23 -5.73 -9.89 -1.14
C TYR A 23 -6.98 -9.31 -0.46
N GLU A 24 -6.90 -9.15 0.85
CA GLU A 24 -7.79 -8.24 1.57
C GLU A 24 -7.26 -6.81 1.39
N VAL A 25 -8.07 -5.97 0.75
CA VAL A 25 -7.71 -4.59 0.45
C VAL A 25 -8.81 -3.68 0.93
N HIS A 26 -8.48 -2.77 1.83
CA HIS A 26 -9.34 -1.70 2.32
C HIS A 26 -9.02 -0.41 1.57
N ARG A 27 -9.93 0.55 1.60
CA ARG A 27 -9.70 1.89 1.07
C ARG A 27 -9.56 2.86 2.21
N ALA A 28 -8.50 3.67 2.21
CA ALA A 28 -8.23 4.62 3.31
C ALA A 28 -9.45 5.52 3.61
N GLN A 29 -10.09 6.06 2.57
CA GLN A 29 -11.25 6.94 2.71
C GLN A 29 -12.53 6.23 3.21
N GLU A 30 -12.63 4.91 3.03
CA GLU A 30 -13.76 4.10 3.49
C GLU A 30 -13.55 3.67 4.96
N GLU A 31 -12.31 3.32 5.32
CA GLU A 31 -11.95 2.79 6.63
C GLU A 31 -11.75 3.92 7.66
N TYR A 32 -11.02 4.97 7.29
CA TYR A 32 -10.59 6.03 8.20
C TYR A 32 -11.31 7.37 7.95
N GLY A 33 -12.12 7.45 6.89
CA GLY A 33 -12.86 8.64 6.50
C GLY A 33 -12.14 9.50 5.45
N GLN A 34 -12.91 10.29 4.71
CA GLN A 34 -12.37 11.12 3.64
C GLN A 34 -11.58 12.31 4.21
N GLY A 35 -10.37 12.54 3.69
CA GLY A 35 -9.50 13.64 4.09
C GLY A 35 -8.79 13.45 5.42
N THR A 36 -8.80 12.23 5.97
CA THR A 36 -7.95 11.84 7.10
C THR A 36 -6.48 12.00 6.71
N ALA A 37 -5.66 12.54 7.60
CA ALA A 37 -4.26 12.83 7.29
C ALA A 37 -3.45 11.54 7.15
N ASP A 38 -2.48 11.53 6.23
CA ASP A 38 -1.62 10.37 5.97
C ASP A 38 -0.90 9.87 7.22
N GLY A 39 -0.47 10.77 8.12
CA GLY A 39 0.14 10.38 9.40
C GLY A 39 -0.81 9.60 10.32
N GLU A 40 -2.09 9.98 10.36
CA GLU A 40 -3.12 9.28 11.13
C GLU A 40 -3.43 7.92 10.51
N ILE A 41 -3.47 7.84 9.17
CA ILE A 41 -3.64 6.57 8.44
C ILE A 41 -2.44 5.66 8.69
N LEU A 42 -1.21 6.19 8.64
CA LEU A 42 0.02 5.45 8.88
C LEU A 42 0.05 4.83 10.29
N GLU A 43 -0.28 5.62 11.31
CA GLU A 43 -0.37 5.16 12.70
C GLU A 43 -1.44 4.06 12.86
N ALA A 44 -2.64 4.27 12.32
CA ALA A 44 -3.70 3.26 12.37
C ALA A 44 -3.31 1.96 11.66
N CYS A 45 -2.69 2.06 10.48
CA CYS A 45 -2.21 0.90 9.72
C CYS A 45 -1.10 0.16 10.47
N ALA A 46 -0.22 0.87 11.20
CA ALA A 46 0.79 0.26 12.05
C ALA A 46 0.17 -0.56 13.19
N ASP A 47 -0.81 0.01 13.90
CA ASP A 47 -1.52 -0.66 14.99
C ASP A 47 -2.33 -1.88 14.52
N GLU A 48 -2.88 -1.81 13.30
CA GLU A 48 -3.70 -2.86 12.69
C GLU A 48 -2.88 -3.92 11.94
N GLY A 49 -1.58 -3.70 11.74
CA GLY A 49 -0.72 -4.60 10.96
C GLY A 49 -1.03 -4.61 9.46
N ARG A 50 -1.48 -3.48 8.91
CA ARG A 50 -1.91 -3.33 7.51
C ARG A 50 -0.89 -2.56 6.68
N VAL A 51 -0.56 -3.07 5.50
CA VAL A 51 0.41 -2.44 4.59
C VAL A 51 -0.28 -1.36 3.76
N ILE A 52 0.35 -0.19 3.65
CA ILE A 52 -0.16 0.90 2.81
C ILE A 52 0.28 0.70 1.37
N LEU A 53 -0.63 0.88 0.42
CA LEU A 53 -0.34 1.01 -1.00
C LEU A 53 -0.70 2.44 -1.44
N THR A 54 0.29 3.19 -1.92
CA THR A 54 0.09 4.54 -2.47
C THR A 54 0.71 4.68 -3.87
N ASN A 55 0.19 5.63 -4.65
CA ASN A 55 0.73 6.01 -5.95
C ASN A 55 1.43 7.38 -6.00
N ASP A 56 1.75 7.94 -4.83
CA ASP A 56 2.54 9.14 -4.64
C ASP A 56 3.55 8.96 -3.50
N ASN A 57 4.22 10.05 -3.10
CA ASN A 57 5.31 10.02 -2.14
C ASN A 57 4.92 10.43 -0.73
N ASP A 58 3.66 10.79 -0.46
CA ASP A 58 3.34 11.48 0.79
C ASP A 58 3.56 10.56 1.99
N PHE A 59 3.19 9.29 1.90
CA PHE A 59 3.55 8.28 2.91
C PHE A 59 5.05 7.99 2.98
N ALA A 60 5.77 8.00 1.85
CA ALA A 60 7.20 7.73 1.83
C ALA A 60 8.02 8.78 2.59
N LEU A 61 7.48 10.00 2.74
CA LEU A 61 8.09 11.07 3.52
C LEU A 61 7.83 10.93 5.03
N LEU A 62 6.85 10.13 5.44
CA LEU A 62 6.45 9.97 6.85
C LEU A 62 7.12 8.78 7.53
N VAL A 63 7.55 7.77 6.76
CA VAL A 63 8.10 6.52 7.31
C VAL A 63 9.42 6.68 8.07
N GLU A 64 10.19 7.75 7.85
CA GLU A 64 11.47 7.95 8.56
C GLU A 64 11.28 8.24 10.06
N ASP A 65 10.12 8.80 10.44
CA ASP A 65 9.85 9.30 11.79
C ASP A 65 8.80 8.44 12.54
N ALA A 66 8.31 7.34 11.95
CA ALA A 66 7.24 6.51 12.52
C ALA A 66 7.44 5.01 12.23
N GLU A 67 7.04 4.16 13.19
CA GLU A 67 6.91 2.72 12.93
C GLU A 67 5.68 2.47 12.04
N HIS A 68 5.77 1.47 11.16
CA HIS A 68 4.70 1.12 10.24
C HIS A 68 4.70 -0.36 9.88
N ALA A 69 3.54 -0.90 9.50
CA ALA A 69 3.42 -2.30 9.09
C ALA A 69 3.97 -2.57 7.67
N GLY A 70 4.28 -1.52 6.92
CA GLY A 70 4.88 -1.56 5.58
C GLY A 70 4.26 -0.53 4.66
N VAL A 71 5.04 0.03 3.74
CA VAL A 71 4.55 0.97 2.72
C VAL A 71 5.06 0.55 1.36
N VAL A 72 4.14 0.31 0.43
CA VAL A 72 4.42 0.02 -0.98
C VAL A 72 4.03 1.23 -1.81
N VAL A 73 4.98 1.74 -2.59
CA VAL A 73 4.81 2.94 -3.40
C VAL A 73 5.03 2.62 -4.87
N TYR A 74 4.20 3.17 -5.75
CA TYR A 74 4.45 3.19 -7.20
C TYR A 74 4.18 4.57 -7.79
N ASN A 75 5.19 5.20 -8.37
CA ASN A 75 5.05 6.58 -8.88
C ASN A 75 4.79 6.63 -10.38
N ASP A 76 5.18 5.59 -11.14
CA ASP A 76 4.92 5.57 -12.57
C ASP A 76 3.43 5.34 -12.86
N GLN A 77 2.73 6.44 -13.16
CA GLN A 77 1.30 6.45 -13.51
C GLN A 77 0.99 5.71 -14.83
N ASN A 78 2.01 5.28 -15.58
CA ASN A 78 1.82 4.46 -16.78
C ASN A 78 1.82 2.95 -16.50
N LEU A 79 2.15 2.52 -15.27
CA LEU A 79 2.08 1.11 -14.90
C LEU A 79 0.67 0.58 -15.08
N ARG A 80 0.57 -0.55 -15.77
CA ARG A 80 -0.72 -1.22 -15.93
C ARG A 80 -1.07 -1.91 -14.62
N THR A 81 -2.37 -2.07 -14.37
CA THR A 81 -2.91 -2.82 -13.23
C THR A 81 -2.22 -4.17 -13.00
N ARG A 82 -1.89 -4.91 -14.06
CA ARG A 82 -1.20 -6.21 -13.96
C ARG A 82 0.24 -6.10 -13.45
N GLU A 83 0.92 -4.99 -13.74
CA GLU A 83 2.30 -4.74 -13.32
C GLU A 83 2.30 -4.38 -11.84
N ILE A 84 1.38 -3.50 -11.42
CA ILE A 84 1.15 -3.18 -10.00
C ILE A 84 0.82 -4.45 -9.19
N LEU A 85 -0.15 -5.25 -9.65
CA LEU A 85 -0.49 -6.53 -9.04
C LEU A 85 0.73 -7.45 -8.91
N ARG A 86 1.52 -7.59 -9.99
CA ARG A 86 2.72 -8.43 -9.98
C ARG A 86 3.74 -7.94 -8.95
N GLY A 87 3.98 -6.63 -8.87
CA GLY A 87 4.92 -6.07 -7.90
C GLY A 87 4.48 -6.33 -6.46
N VAL A 88 3.21 -6.11 -6.13
CA VAL A 88 2.65 -6.44 -4.80
C VAL A 88 2.81 -7.92 -4.47
N VAL A 89 2.52 -8.81 -5.43
CA VAL A 89 2.73 -10.26 -5.26
C VAL A 89 4.19 -10.61 -5.06
N SER A 90 5.11 -9.99 -5.79
CA SER A 90 6.55 -10.21 -5.60
C SER A 90 7.00 -9.79 -4.19
N ILE A 91 6.53 -8.65 -3.69
CA ILE A 91 6.85 -8.13 -2.34
C ILE A 91 6.29 -9.06 -1.26
N ASP A 92 5.01 -9.45 -1.35
CA ASP A 92 4.38 -10.38 -0.38
C ASP A 92 5.07 -11.74 -0.32
N ASN A 93 5.64 -12.22 -1.42
CA ASN A 93 6.41 -13.46 -1.43
C ASN A 93 7.83 -13.32 -0.87
N ALA A 94 8.37 -12.09 -0.82
CA ALA A 94 9.74 -11.84 -0.39
C ALA A 94 9.85 -11.62 1.12
N TYR A 95 8.77 -11.19 1.78
CA TYR A 95 8.74 -10.86 3.19
C TYR A 95 7.81 -11.78 3.98
N ASP A 96 8.30 -12.29 5.12
CA ASP A 96 7.43 -12.92 6.14
C ASP A 96 6.59 -11.85 6.86
N SER A 97 7.15 -10.65 7.06
CA SER A 97 6.49 -9.42 7.51
C SER A 97 7.22 -8.20 6.90
N PRO A 98 6.50 -7.24 6.27
CA PRO A 98 7.09 -6.02 5.71
C PRO A 98 7.14 -4.85 6.71
N GLU A 99 7.10 -5.13 8.01
CA GLU A 99 7.25 -4.13 9.07
C GLU A 99 8.48 -3.23 8.84
N ASN A 100 8.24 -1.92 8.92
CA ASN A 100 9.22 -0.87 8.69
C ASN A 100 9.94 -0.94 7.32
N GLN A 101 9.34 -1.61 6.32
CA GLN A 101 9.84 -1.62 4.93
C GLN A 101 9.10 -0.60 4.08
N LEU A 102 9.87 0.25 3.39
CA LEU A 102 9.40 1.11 2.31
C LEU A 102 9.85 0.50 0.98
N GLU A 103 8.90 0.03 0.18
CA GLU A 103 9.18 -0.66 -1.08
C GLU A 103 8.68 0.12 -2.28
N TRP A 104 9.58 0.36 -3.23
CA TRP A 104 9.27 0.95 -4.53
C TRP A 104 8.93 -0.16 -5.51
N LEU A 105 7.64 -0.26 -5.86
CA LEU A 105 7.06 -1.36 -6.63
C LEU A 105 7.75 -1.57 -7.99
N GLU A 106 8.26 -0.51 -8.62
CA GLU A 106 9.00 -0.55 -9.88
C GLU A 106 10.24 -1.46 -9.82
N GLY A 107 10.82 -1.67 -8.63
CA GLY A 107 11.93 -2.61 -8.42
C GLY A 107 11.53 -4.09 -8.47
N TRP A 108 10.24 -4.39 -8.49
CA TRP A 108 9.67 -5.73 -8.28
C TRP A 108 8.89 -6.29 -9.48
N ILE A 109 8.87 -5.58 -10.60
CA ILE A 109 8.08 -5.91 -11.82
C ILE A 109 8.90 -6.48 -12.97
#